data_AF-A0A1C6EKQ6-F1
#
_entry.id   AF-A0A1C6EKQ6-F1
#
_cell.length_a   1.000
_cell.length_b   1.000
_cell.length_c   1.000
_cell.angle_alpha   90.00
_cell.angle_beta   90.00
_cell.angle_gamma   90.00
#
_symmetry.space_group_name_H-M   'P 1'
#
loop_
_entity.id
_entity.type
_entity.pdbx_description
1 polymer ?
#
loop_
_entity_poly.entity_id
_entity_poly.type
_entity_poly.pdbx_seq_one_letter_code
_entity_poly.pdbx_strand_id
1 'polypeptide(L)'
;MRESVGLRTNRYEKLANVCYDSGAGMMYHDTVQGDPLLDVDQLCTDMEQKFGVFRNCLGRSQIDTVLLHYLKALDALPVSVYGKLYFIPRDKMHQVGLFEELIEQLNHANRNDKALVVNSFFVADDAKQREKMAGEFYALARREAQEYQEKAAYLIDSGCQSAAIMERWIRRIEDLKEKKQRYEALFQKELTETDEEFHSLQLYQQELQIRSQGIRALKAA
;
A
#
# COMPACT_ATOMS: atom_id res chain seq x y z
N MET A 1 6.49 -34.89 -12.36
CA MET A 1 7.63 -35.47 -13.10
C MET A 1 7.88 -36.86 -12.57
N ARG A 2 7.85 -37.88 -13.43
CA ARG A 2 8.29 -39.22 -13.06
C ARG A 2 9.41 -39.60 -14.01
N GLU A 3 10.64 -39.45 -13.56
CA GLU A 3 11.80 -40.04 -14.25
C GLU A 3 12.04 -41.40 -13.62
N SER A 4 12.02 -42.45 -14.44
CA SER A 4 12.48 -43.77 -14.03
C SER A 4 13.96 -43.91 -14.39
N VAL A 5 14.80 -44.01 -13.36
CA VAL A 5 16.26 -44.09 -13.50
C VAL A 5 16.64 -45.38 -14.24
N GLY A 6 17.32 -45.24 -15.39
CA GLY A 6 17.89 -46.36 -16.15
C GLY A 6 17.44 -46.49 -17.61
N LEU A 7 16.40 -45.77 -18.03
CA LEU A 7 15.95 -45.77 -19.43
C LEU A 7 16.57 -44.60 -20.20
N ARG A 8 17.39 -44.88 -21.22
CA ARG A 8 17.94 -43.88 -22.16
C ARG A 8 16.93 -43.41 -23.20
N THR A 9 15.67 -43.24 -22.85
CA THR A 9 14.64 -42.73 -23.75
C THR A 9 13.73 -41.78 -22.99
N ASN A 10 14.18 -40.54 -22.80
CA ASN A 10 13.31 -39.41 -22.51
C ASN A 10 12.49 -39.10 -23.78
N ARG A 11 11.55 -40.00 -24.12
CA ARG A 11 10.55 -39.73 -25.16
C ARG A 11 9.45 -38.92 -24.51
N TYR A 12 9.40 -37.63 -24.84
CA TYR A 12 8.30 -36.76 -24.46
C TYR A 12 7.16 -36.97 -25.47
N GLU A 13 6.03 -37.46 -24.99
CA GLU A 13 4.80 -37.54 -25.76
C GLU A 13 3.89 -36.38 -25.40
N LYS A 14 3.31 -35.75 -26.42
CA LYS A 14 2.43 -34.60 -26.26
C LYS A 14 1.02 -35.11 -26.04
N LEU A 15 0.49 -34.88 -24.84
CA LEU A 15 -0.82 -35.40 -24.43
C LEU A 15 -1.98 -34.44 -24.77
N ALA A 16 -1.77 -33.13 -24.68
CA ALA A 16 -2.80 -32.13 -24.98
C ALA A 16 -2.20 -30.83 -25.53
N ASN A 17 -3.00 -30.08 -26.29
CA ASN A 17 -2.79 -28.68 -26.61
C ASN A 17 -3.52 -27.81 -25.59
N VAL A 18 -2.87 -26.75 -25.11
CA VAL A 18 -3.53 -25.69 -24.35
C VAL A 18 -3.63 -24.46 -25.24
N CYS A 19 -4.85 -23.98 -25.43
CA CYS A 19 -5.20 -22.89 -26.32
C CYS A 19 -5.83 -21.74 -25.51
N TYR A 20 -5.61 -20.50 -25.96
CA TYR A 20 -6.24 -19.33 -25.35
C TYR A 20 -6.98 -18.53 -26.41
N ASP A 21 -8.28 -18.37 -26.22
CA ASP A 21 -9.11 -17.49 -27.02
C ASP A 21 -9.10 -16.08 -26.41
N SER A 22 -8.52 -15.12 -27.11
CA SER A 22 -8.45 -13.72 -26.67
C SER A 22 -9.78 -12.97 -26.76
N GLY A 23 -10.69 -13.40 -27.65
CA GLY A 23 -12.01 -12.79 -27.84
C GLY A 23 -13.00 -13.24 -26.77
N ALA A 24 -13.07 -14.54 -26.49
CA ALA A 24 -13.87 -15.09 -25.40
C ALA A 24 -13.19 -14.96 -24.03
N GLY A 25 -11.86 -14.81 -24.03
CA GLY A 25 -11.07 -14.76 -22.81
C GLY A 25 -10.98 -16.10 -22.07
N MET A 26 -11.17 -17.20 -22.77
CA MET A 26 -11.21 -18.54 -22.20
C MET A 26 -9.97 -19.32 -22.61
N MET A 27 -9.42 -20.07 -21.66
CA MET A 27 -8.44 -21.10 -21.94
C MET A 27 -9.20 -22.41 -22.15
N TYR A 28 -8.82 -23.16 -23.18
CA TYR A 28 -9.39 -24.47 -23.45
C TYR A 28 -8.30 -25.45 -23.86
N HIS A 29 -8.59 -26.75 -23.74
CA HIS A 29 -7.70 -27.79 -24.17
C HIS A 29 -8.23 -28.59 -25.36
N ASP A 30 -7.30 -29.20 -26.08
CA ASP A 30 -7.58 -30.20 -27.11
C ASP A 30 -6.68 -31.40 -26.87
N THR A 31 -7.27 -32.51 -26.42
CA THR A 31 -6.55 -33.73 -26.05
C THR A 31 -6.06 -34.44 -27.32
N VAL A 32 -4.75 -34.53 -27.46
CA VAL A 32 -4.08 -35.07 -28.66
C VAL A 32 -3.87 -36.57 -28.53
N GLN A 33 -3.56 -37.04 -27.32
CA GLN A 33 -3.23 -38.44 -27.07
C GLN A 33 -3.59 -38.82 -25.62
N GLY A 34 -4.36 -39.90 -25.45
CA GLY A 34 -4.68 -40.44 -24.13
C GLY A 34 -3.53 -41.26 -23.55
N ASP A 35 -3.37 -41.24 -22.23
CA ASP A 35 -2.38 -42.03 -21.49
C ASP A 35 -3.12 -43.00 -20.54
N PRO A 36 -2.89 -44.32 -20.62
CA PRO A 36 -3.55 -45.29 -19.73
C PRO A 36 -3.25 -45.10 -18.23
N LEU A 37 -2.19 -44.37 -17.89
CA LEU A 37 -1.74 -44.13 -16.52
C LEU A 37 -2.07 -42.73 -16.01
N LEU A 38 -2.55 -41.83 -16.88
CA LEU A 38 -2.81 -40.44 -16.56
C LEU A 38 -4.12 -39.98 -17.17
N ASP A 39 -5.02 -39.47 -16.32
CA ASP A 39 -6.24 -38.81 -16.78
C ASP A 39 -5.92 -37.40 -17.30
N VAL A 40 -5.56 -37.33 -18.58
CA VAL A 40 -5.19 -36.09 -19.27
C VAL A 40 -6.36 -35.11 -19.30
N ASP A 41 -7.58 -35.61 -19.49
CA ASP A 41 -8.79 -34.82 -19.62
C ASP A 41 -9.17 -34.14 -18.29
N GLN A 42 -9.08 -34.89 -17.19
CA GLN A 42 -9.28 -34.33 -15.85
C GLN A 42 -8.23 -33.27 -15.52
N LEU A 43 -6.95 -33.50 -15.85
CA LEU A 43 -5.89 -32.52 -15.61
C LEU A 43 -6.08 -31.24 -16.41
N CYS A 44 -6.53 -31.36 -17.66
CA CYS A 44 -6.83 -30.22 -18.49
C CYS A 44 -8.08 -29.46 -18.03
N THR A 45 -9.12 -30.17 -17.60
CA THR A 45 -10.32 -29.58 -16.99
C THR A 45 -9.97 -28.82 -15.70
N ASP A 46 -9.14 -29.40 -14.82
CA ASP A 46 -8.65 -28.73 -13.61
C ASP A 46 -7.86 -27.46 -13.94
N MET A 47 -7.09 -27.49 -15.02
CA MET A 47 -6.32 -26.34 -15.51
C MET A 47 -7.27 -25.22 -15.98
N GLU A 48 -8.30 -25.52 -16.76
CA GLU A 48 -9.30 -24.55 -17.20
C GLU A 48 -10.04 -23.93 -16.02
N GLN A 49 -10.45 -24.76 -15.03
CA GLN A 49 -11.09 -24.28 -13.81
C GLN A 49 -10.17 -23.32 -13.02
N LYS A 50 -8.90 -23.68 -12.85
CA LYS A 50 -7.90 -22.83 -12.18
C LYS A 50 -7.67 -21.53 -12.94
N PHE A 51 -7.65 -21.57 -14.28
CA PHE A 51 -7.56 -20.37 -15.09
C PHE A 51 -8.79 -19.46 -14.92
N GLY A 52 -9.99 -20.05 -14.85
CA GLY A 52 -11.22 -19.33 -14.54
C GLY A 52 -11.16 -18.63 -13.17
N VAL A 53 -10.63 -19.30 -12.14
CA VAL A 53 -10.41 -18.68 -10.82
C VAL A 53 -9.38 -17.55 -10.92
N PHE A 54 -8.25 -17.78 -11.59
CA PHE A 54 -7.21 -16.76 -11.77
C PHE A 54 -7.74 -15.50 -12.47
N ARG A 55 -8.62 -15.65 -13.46
CA ARG A 55 -9.20 -14.53 -14.22
C ARG A 55 -10.25 -13.76 -13.41
N ASN A 56 -11.08 -14.47 -12.64
CA ASN A 56 -12.28 -13.89 -12.03
C ASN A 56 -12.10 -13.54 -10.54
N CYS A 57 -10.99 -13.94 -9.92
CA CYS A 57 -10.72 -13.69 -8.51
C CYS A 57 -9.47 -12.84 -8.32
N LEU A 58 -9.43 -12.08 -7.22
CA LEU A 58 -8.26 -11.31 -6.82
C LEU A 58 -7.31 -12.15 -5.98
N GLY A 59 -6.03 -12.06 -6.30
CA GLY A 59 -4.96 -12.63 -5.48
C GLY A 59 -4.70 -11.82 -4.22
N ARG A 60 -4.01 -12.43 -3.25
CA ARG A 60 -3.64 -11.78 -1.98
C ARG A 60 -2.91 -10.45 -2.17
N SER A 61 -1.98 -10.36 -3.11
CA SER A 61 -1.21 -9.13 -3.38
C SER A 61 -2.08 -7.99 -3.92
N GLN A 62 -3.09 -8.31 -4.74
CA GLN A 62 -4.03 -7.34 -5.26
C GLN A 62 -4.94 -6.83 -4.13
N ILE A 63 -5.44 -7.73 -3.29
CA ILE A 63 -6.21 -7.37 -2.10
C ILE A 63 -5.37 -6.51 -1.14
N ASP A 64 -4.15 -6.93 -0.82
CA ASP A 64 -3.22 -6.15 0.02
C ASP A 64 -3.00 -4.75 -0.55
N THR A 65 -2.85 -4.63 -1.88
CA THR A 65 -2.73 -3.33 -2.55
C THR A 65 -3.96 -2.47 -2.35
N VAL A 66 -5.16 -3.01 -2.55
CA VAL A 66 -6.42 -2.27 -2.35
C VAL A 66 -6.57 -1.81 -0.90
N LEU A 67 -6.31 -2.70 0.06
CA LEU A 67 -6.40 -2.39 1.49
C LEU A 67 -5.38 -1.31 1.90
N LEU A 68 -4.15 -1.36 1.37
CA LEU A 68 -3.14 -0.33 1.62
C LEU A 68 -3.55 1.03 1.06
N HIS A 69 -4.20 1.08 -0.10
CA HIS A 69 -4.74 2.33 -0.63
C HIS A 69 -5.85 2.90 0.26
N TYR A 70 -6.73 2.04 0.78
CA TYR A 70 -7.79 2.46 1.70
C TYR A 70 -7.20 3.01 3.01
N LEU A 71 -6.23 2.29 3.59
CA LEU A 71 -5.50 2.74 4.77
C LEU A 71 -4.80 4.10 4.53
N LYS A 72 -4.21 4.30 3.35
CA LYS A 72 -3.64 5.60 2.97
C LYS A 72 -4.70 6.71 2.91
N ALA A 73 -5.91 6.40 2.43
CA ALA A 73 -7.01 7.36 2.39
C ALA A 73 -7.55 7.72 3.79
N LEU A 74 -7.47 6.77 4.74
CA LEU A 74 -7.77 6.97 6.16
C LEU A 74 -6.68 7.75 6.92
N ASP A 75 -5.60 8.16 6.24
CA ASP A 75 -4.40 8.69 6.90
C ASP A 75 -3.87 7.73 7.99
N ALA A 76 -3.97 6.42 7.71
CA ALA A 76 -3.58 5.37 8.64
C ALA A 76 -2.07 5.33 8.87
N LEU A 77 -1.67 5.27 10.13
CA LEU A 77 -0.28 5.34 10.56
C LEU A 77 0.16 4.02 11.17
N PRO A 78 1.16 3.31 10.60
CA PRO A 78 1.61 2.05 11.15
C PRO A 78 2.25 2.26 12.54
N VAL A 79 1.75 1.55 13.55
CA VAL A 79 2.19 1.64 14.95
C VAL A 79 3.09 0.46 15.34
N SER A 80 3.03 -0.65 14.61
CA SER A 80 3.87 -1.81 14.88
C SER A 80 4.65 -2.25 13.66
N VAL A 81 5.92 -2.60 13.88
CA VAL A 81 6.78 -3.23 12.86
C VAL A 81 6.46 -4.72 12.73
N TYR A 82 5.94 -5.34 13.80
CA TYR A 82 5.69 -6.78 13.88
C TYR A 82 4.20 -7.16 13.82
N GLY A 83 3.33 -6.20 13.44
CA GLY A 83 1.91 -6.42 13.21
C GLY A 83 1.32 -5.29 12.37
N LYS A 84 0.28 -5.58 11.57
CA LYS A 84 -0.46 -4.59 10.75
C LYS A 84 -1.39 -3.74 11.63
N LEU A 85 -0.83 -3.06 12.63
CA LEU A 85 -1.56 -2.14 13.50
C LEU A 85 -1.43 -0.73 12.96
N TYR A 86 -2.57 -0.05 12.82
CA TYR A 86 -2.62 1.31 12.32
C TYR A 86 -3.40 2.21 13.27
N PHE A 87 -2.88 3.41 13.46
CA PHE A 87 -3.59 4.52 14.09
C PHE A 87 -4.35 5.29 13.01
N ILE A 88 -5.63 5.55 13.26
CA ILE A 88 -6.49 6.33 12.36
C ILE A 88 -6.86 7.64 13.07
N PRO A 89 -6.64 8.81 12.45
CA PRO A 89 -7.05 10.10 13.00
C PRO A 89 -8.55 10.15 13.33
N ARG A 90 -8.90 10.88 14.38
CA ARG A 90 -10.28 10.90 14.91
C ARG A 90 -11.31 11.39 13.89
N ASP A 91 -10.95 12.35 13.05
CA ASP A 91 -11.81 12.90 12.00
C ASP A 91 -12.12 11.88 10.89
N LYS A 92 -11.30 10.84 10.74
CA LYS A 92 -11.47 9.74 9.76
C LYS A 92 -12.16 8.51 10.35
N MET A 93 -12.48 8.49 11.64
CA MET A 93 -13.12 7.35 12.30
C MET A 93 -14.41 6.89 11.62
N HIS A 94 -15.20 7.82 11.06
CA HIS A 94 -16.43 7.50 10.33
C HIS A 94 -16.18 6.61 9.09
N GLN A 95 -14.96 6.64 8.53
CA GLN A 95 -14.57 5.84 7.37
C GLN A 95 -14.02 4.46 7.77
N VAL A 96 -13.70 4.24 9.05
CA VAL A 96 -13.25 2.94 9.55
C VAL A 96 -14.38 1.91 9.47
N GLY A 97 -15.63 2.30 9.75
CA GLY A 97 -16.78 1.39 9.58
C GLY A 97 -16.94 0.90 8.13
N LEU A 98 -16.77 1.79 7.15
CA LEU A 98 -16.78 1.40 5.73
C LEU A 98 -15.63 0.46 5.37
N PHE A 99 -14.47 0.62 6.01
CA PHE A 99 -13.34 -0.30 5.84
C PHE A 99 -13.64 -1.69 6.43
N GLU A 100 -14.30 -1.76 7.58
CA GLU A 100 -14.73 -3.03 8.19
C GLU A 100 -15.78 -3.74 7.33
N GLU A 101 -16.78 -3.02 6.86
CA GLU A 101 -17.79 -3.55 5.93
C GLU A 101 -17.14 -4.11 4.66
N LEU A 102 -16.15 -3.42 4.09
CA LEU A 102 -15.38 -3.93 2.95
C LEU A 102 -14.73 -5.28 3.26
N ILE A 103 -14.11 -5.42 4.44
CA ILE A 103 -13.45 -6.67 4.86
C ILE A 103 -14.48 -7.79 5.06
N GLU A 104 -15.65 -7.48 5.60
CA GLU A 104 -16.76 -8.43 5.72
C GLU A 104 -17.24 -8.92 4.34
N GLN A 105 -17.43 -8.00 3.38
CA GLN A 105 -17.80 -8.37 2.02
C GLN A 105 -16.72 -9.21 1.32
N LEU A 106 -15.45 -8.86 1.53
CA LEU A 106 -14.33 -9.65 1.02
C LEU A 106 -14.31 -11.06 1.62
N ASN A 107 -14.61 -11.21 2.91
CA ASN A 107 -14.73 -12.52 3.56
C ASN A 107 -15.93 -13.31 3.05
N HIS A 108 -17.07 -12.66 2.79
CA HIS A 108 -18.24 -13.33 2.21
C HIS A 108 -17.93 -13.91 0.82
N ALA A 109 -17.13 -13.20 0.02
CA ALA A 109 -16.67 -13.66 -1.29
C ALA A 109 -15.39 -14.52 -1.25
N ASN A 110 -14.78 -14.71 -0.08
CA ASN A 110 -13.47 -15.37 0.05
C ASN A 110 -13.61 -16.87 -0.20
N ARG A 111 -12.82 -17.38 -1.14
CA ARG A 111 -12.75 -18.81 -1.48
C ARG A 111 -11.65 -19.57 -0.72
N ASN A 112 -10.85 -18.88 0.09
CA ASN A 112 -9.81 -19.49 0.90
C ASN A 112 -10.31 -19.80 2.31
N ASP A 113 -9.75 -20.84 2.94
CA ASP A 113 -10.09 -21.24 4.32
C ASP A 113 -9.69 -20.19 5.37
N LYS A 114 -8.79 -19.26 5.02
CA LYS A 114 -8.30 -18.22 5.93
C LYS A 114 -9.08 -16.93 5.70
N ALA A 115 -9.88 -16.55 6.68
CA ALA A 115 -10.55 -15.26 6.72
C ALA A 115 -9.56 -14.10 6.90
N LEU A 116 -9.92 -12.95 6.35
CA LEU A 116 -9.33 -11.66 6.65
C LEU A 116 -9.85 -11.22 8.02
N VAL A 117 -8.94 -10.86 8.93
CA VAL A 117 -9.31 -10.40 10.27
C VAL A 117 -8.81 -8.97 10.42
N VAL A 118 -9.73 -8.08 10.77
CA VAL A 118 -9.43 -6.69 11.15
C VAL A 118 -10.04 -6.47 12.52
N ASN A 119 -9.24 -5.93 13.42
CA ASN A 119 -9.68 -5.52 14.75
C ASN A 119 -9.47 -4.02 14.85
N SER A 120 -10.55 -3.25 14.88
CA SER A 120 -10.49 -1.86 15.32
C SER A 120 -10.77 -1.79 16.82
N PHE A 121 -10.05 -0.93 17.53
CA PHE A 121 -10.34 -0.61 18.91
C PHE A 121 -10.14 0.89 19.10
N PHE A 122 -11.06 1.49 19.84
CA PHE A 122 -10.98 2.91 20.16
C PHE A 122 -9.93 3.09 21.25
N VAL A 123 -8.91 3.87 20.93
CA VAL A 123 -7.88 4.27 21.89
C VAL A 123 -8.36 5.57 22.54
N ALA A 124 -8.44 5.59 23.87
CA ALA A 124 -8.67 6.83 24.60
C ALA A 124 -7.51 7.80 24.33
N ASP A 125 -7.81 9.09 24.15
CA ASP A 125 -6.81 10.12 23.84
C ASP A 125 -5.88 10.39 25.05
N ASP A 126 -4.97 9.44 25.30
CA ASP A 126 -3.93 9.54 26.32
C ASP A 126 -2.68 10.14 25.68
N ALA A 127 -2.26 11.30 26.18
CA ALA A 127 -1.04 12.00 25.76
C ALA A 127 0.21 11.09 25.77
N LYS A 128 0.29 10.15 26.71
CA LYS A 128 1.41 9.22 26.83
C LYS A 128 1.44 8.20 25.67
N GLN A 129 0.27 7.77 25.21
CA GLN A 129 0.17 6.87 24.06
C GLN A 129 0.46 7.64 22.76
N ARG A 130 0.00 8.89 22.63
CA ARG A 130 0.35 9.77 21.50
C ARG A 130 1.85 10.01 21.40
N GLU A 131 2.52 10.30 22.52
CA GLU A 131 3.98 10.47 22.56
C GLU A 131 4.71 9.18 22.15
N LYS A 132 4.26 8.02 22.63
CA LYS A 132 4.82 6.72 22.21
C LYS A 132 4.64 6.48 20.70
N MET A 133 3.45 6.76 20.17
CA MET A 133 3.15 6.61 18.74
C MET A 133 3.96 7.58 17.87
N ALA A 134 4.11 8.83 18.31
CA ALA A 134 5.01 9.81 17.70
C ALA A 134 6.45 9.30 17.65
N GLY A 135 6.94 8.74 18.77
CA GLY A 135 8.25 8.12 18.85
C GLY A 135 8.44 6.98 17.85
N GLU A 136 7.47 6.07 17.73
CA GLU A 136 7.50 4.95 16.79
C GLU A 136 7.48 5.41 15.32
N PHE A 137 6.66 6.42 15.00
CA PHE A 137 6.65 7.02 13.66
C PHE A 137 8.00 7.64 13.30
N TYR A 138 8.56 8.48 14.17
CA TYR A 138 9.86 9.10 13.90
C TYR A 138 10.97 8.06 13.78
N ALA A 139 10.91 6.97 14.56
CA ALA A 139 11.84 5.86 14.41
C ALA A 139 11.73 5.19 13.03
N LEU A 140 10.51 4.94 12.55
CA LEU A 140 10.27 4.38 11.22
C LEU A 140 10.71 5.33 10.11
N ALA A 141 10.32 6.60 10.18
CA ALA A 141 10.68 7.62 9.21
C ALA A 141 12.21 7.82 9.13
N ARG A 142 12.92 7.73 10.27
CA ARG A 142 14.39 7.76 10.29
C ARG A 142 15.00 6.55 9.60
N ARG A 143 14.45 5.35 9.80
CA ARG A 143 14.91 4.14 9.10
C ARG A 143 14.69 4.24 7.60
N GLU A 144 13.49 4.64 7.15
CA GLU A 144 13.19 4.87 5.73
C GLU A 144 14.11 5.94 5.12
N ALA A 145 14.33 7.05 5.83
CA ALA A 145 15.24 8.11 5.39
C ALA A 145 16.68 7.61 5.25
N GLN A 146 17.16 6.78 6.20
CA GLN A 146 18.49 6.19 6.12
C GLN A 146 18.61 5.26 4.90
N GLU A 147 17.63 4.38 4.67
CA GLU A 147 17.63 3.51 3.49
C GLU A 147 17.65 4.33 2.19
N TYR A 148 16.85 5.41 2.12
CA TYR A 148 16.81 6.27 0.94
C TYR A 148 18.12 7.01 0.74
N GLN A 149 18.77 7.44 1.84
CA GLN A 149 20.09 8.07 1.79
C GLN A 149 21.15 7.09 1.28
N GLU A 150 21.18 5.86 1.78
CA GLU A 150 22.11 4.81 1.32
C GLU A 150 21.90 4.49 -0.17
N LYS A 151 20.65 4.40 -0.62
CA LYS A 151 20.31 4.16 -2.03
C LYS A 151 20.67 5.34 -2.93
N ALA A 152 20.41 6.57 -2.48
CA ALA A 152 20.77 7.77 -3.22
C ALA A 152 22.28 7.90 -3.36
N ALA A 153 23.04 7.70 -2.28
CA ALA A 153 24.50 7.69 -2.30
C ALA A 153 25.03 6.63 -3.26
N TYR A 154 24.51 5.39 -3.20
CA TYR A 154 24.90 4.34 -4.13
C TYR A 154 24.66 4.71 -5.61
N LEU A 155 23.51 5.32 -5.94
CA LEU A 155 23.20 5.73 -7.32
C LEU A 155 24.15 6.82 -7.83
N ILE A 156 24.55 7.75 -6.95
CA ILE A 156 25.52 8.80 -7.25
C ILE A 156 26.91 8.19 -7.44
N ASP A 157 27.37 7.38 -6.48
CA ASP A 157 28.72 6.81 -6.46
C ASP A 157 28.94 5.80 -7.60
N SER A 158 27.89 5.05 -7.97
CA SER A 158 27.93 4.13 -9.12
C SER A 158 27.79 4.82 -10.48
N GLY A 159 27.58 6.15 -10.51
CA GLY A 159 27.42 6.91 -11.76
C GLY A 159 26.20 6.47 -12.57
N CYS A 160 25.06 6.22 -11.91
CA CYS A 160 23.85 5.71 -12.55
C CYS A 160 23.43 6.57 -13.76
N GLN A 161 23.32 5.94 -14.93
CA GLN A 161 22.96 6.60 -16.20
C GLN A 161 21.45 6.59 -16.50
N SER A 162 20.62 6.06 -15.60
CA SER A 162 19.18 5.92 -15.82
C SER A 162 18.37 7.01 -15.12
N ALA A 163 17.93 8.01 -15.89
CA ALA A 163 17.07 9.09 -15.41
C ALA A 163 15.77 8.57 -14.76
N ALA A 164 15.14 7.56 -15.34
CA ALA A 164 13.91 6.98 -14.80
C ALA A 164 14.08 6.35 -13.41
N ILE A 165 15.26 5.79 -13.13
CA ILE A 165 15.58 5.25 -11.79
C ILE A 165 15.76 6.41 -10.82
N MET A 166 16.53 7.44 -11.20
CA MET A 166 16.75 8.63 -10.36
C MET A 166 15.44 9.37 -10.04
N GLU A 167 14.59 9.62 -11.04
CA GLU A 167 13.27 10.25 -10.86
C GLU A 167 12.37 9.47 -9.91
N ARG A 168 12.40 8.13 -9.98
CA ARG A 168 11.62 7.29 -9.07
C ARG A 168 12.08 7.46 -7.61
N TRP A 169 13.38 7.56 -7.38
CA TRP A 169 13.92 7.78 -6.03
C TRP A 169 13.68 9.22 -5.54
N ILE A 170 13.75 10.21 -6.43
CA ILE A 170 13.36 11.60 -6.12
C ILE A 170 11.90 11.62 -5.62
N ARG A 171 10.97 11.02 -6.37
CA ARG A 171 9.55 10.95 -5.94
C ARG A 171 9.38 10.26 -4.59
N ARG A 172 10.10 9.17 -4.33
CA ARG A 172 10.04 8.48 -3.03
C ARG A 172 10.51 9.37 -1.87
N ILE A 173 11.54 10.18 -2.08
CA ILE A 173 12.04 11.13 -1.09
C ILE A 173 11.02 12.24 -0.84
N GLU A 174 10.39 12.76 -1.91
CA GLU A 174 9.31 13.75 -1.82
C GLU A 174 8.10 13.19 -1.06
N ASP A 175 7.65 11.98 -1.41
CA ASP A 175 6.55 11.27 -0.72
C ASP A 175 6.83 11.12 0.79
N LEU A 176 8.07 10.77 1.17
CA LEU A 176 8.46 10.63 2.58
C LEU A 176 8.43 11.99 3.31
N LYS A 177 8.85 13.07 2.65
CA LYS A 177 8.80 14.43 3.20
C LYS A 177 7.36 14.90 3.39
N GLU A 178 6.50 14.69 2.40
CA GLU A 178 5.07 15.02 2.50
C GLU A 178 4.39 14.22 3.61
N LYS A 179 4.67 12.90 3.70
CA LYS A 179 4.18 12.03 4.78
C LYS A 179 4.59 12.55 6.15
N LYS A 180 5.85 12.99 6.31
CA LYS A 180 6.33 13.61 7.55
C LYS A 180 5.57 14.90 7.88
N GLN A 181 5.41 15.81 6.92
CA GLN A 181 4.71 17.09 7.15
C GLN A 181 3.24 16.89 7.49
N ARG A 182 2.56 15.99 6.78
CA ARG A 182 1.15 15.65 7.04
C ARG A 182 1.01 15.02 8.44
N TYR A 183 1.96 14.20 8.85
CA TYR A 183 2.01 13.64 10.19
C TYR A 183 2.19 14.70 11.28
N GLU A 184 3.19 15.57 11.13
CA GLU A 184 3.42 16.68 12.07
C GLU A 184 2.17 17.56 12.20
N ALA A 185 1.44 17.80 11.10
CA ALA A 185 0.19 18.53 11.10
C ALA A 185 -0.97 17.79 11.81
N LEU A 186 -1.06 16.46 11.71
CA LEU A 186 -2.07 15.66 12.43
C LEU A 186 -1.85 15.72 13.94
N PHE A 187 -0.60 15.58 14.40
CA PHE A 187 -0.28 15.71 15.83
C PHE A 187 -0.40 17.15 16.34
N GLN A 188 -0.12 18.16 15.52
CA GLN A 188 -0.37 19.56 15.87
C GLN A 188 -1.88 19.88 15.95
N LYS A 189 -2.72 19.31 15.06
CA LYS A 189 -4.18 19.47 15.06
C LYS A 189 -4.90 18.74 16.20
N GLU A 190 -4.29 17.71 16.78
CA GLU A 190 -4.86 17.00 17.94
C GLU A 190 -4.34 17.53 19.28
N LEU A 191 -3.50 18.58 19.28
CA LEU A 191 -2.93 19.22 20.48
C LEU A 191 -3.47 20.63 20.76
N THR A 192 -4.44 21.14 20.00
CA THR A 192 -4.97 22.49 20.21
C THR A 192 -6.29 22.51 20.99
N GLU A 193 -6.17 22.45 22.31
CA GLU A 193 -6.88 23.40 23.19
C GLU A 193 -6.19 24.79 23.16
N THR A 194 -5.46 25.10 22.08
CA THR A 194 -4.60 26.28 21.88
C THR A 194 -4.94 27.05 20.59
N ASP A 195 -6.11 26.80 20.00
CA ASP A 195 -6.55 27.49 18.77
C ASP A 195 -7.09 28.91 19.03
N GLU A 196 -7.51 29.24 20.26
CA GLU A 196 -7.98 30.59 20.63
C GLU A 196 -6.82 31.61 20.69
N GLU A 197 -5.61 31.16 21.05
CA GLU A 197 -4.43 32.03 21.19
C GLU A 197 -3.78 32.36 19.84
N PHE A 198 -3.85 31.44 18.87
CA PHE A 198 -3.30 31.63 17.52
C PHE A 198 -4.17 32.51 16.63
N HIS A 199 -5.50 32.46 16.79
CA HIS A 199 -6.41 33.33 16.03
C HIS A 199 -6.18 34.81 16.37
N SER A 200 -5.89 35.09 17.64
CA SER A 200 -5.54 36.41 18.14
C SER A 200 -4.23 36.93 17.51
N LEU A 201 -3.22 36.07 17.38
CA LEU A 201 -1.93 36.43 16.74
C LEU A 201 -2.06 36.67 15.23
N GLN A 202 -2.94 35.95 14.55
CA GLN A 202 -3.18 36.10 13.10
C GLN A 202 -3.80 37.46 12.76
N LEU A 203 -4.68 37.98 13.62
CA LEU A 203 -5.24 39.33 13.51
C LEU A 203 -4.16 40.41 13.69
N TYR A 204 -3.27 40.26 14.68
CA TYR A 204 -2.16 41.19 14.88
C TYR A 204 -1.17 41.19 13.71
N GLN A 205 -0.92 40.04 13.09
CA GLN A 205 -0.06 39.94 11.91
C GLN A 205 -0.62 40.73 10.71
N GLN A 206 -1.94 40.65 10.46
CA GLN A 206 -2.59 41.38 9.36
C GLN A 206 -2.52 42.90 9.57
N GLU A 207 -2.78 43.37 10.79
CA GLU A 207 -2.72 44.79 11.13
C GLU A 207 -1.29 45.36 10.95
N LEU A 208 -0.26 44.61 11.35
CA LEU A 208 1.14 45.01 11.17
C LEU A 208 1.56 45.07 9.69
N GLN A 209 1.04 44.19 8.84
CA GLN A 209 1.33 44.21 7.40
C GLN A 209 0.75 45.45 6.72
N ILE A 210 -0.50 45.81 7.04
CA ILE A 210 -1.16 47.01 6.49
C ILE A 210 -0.36 48.26 6.88
N ARG A 211 0.03 48.38 8.15
CA ARG A 211 0.83 49.52 8.63
C ARG A 211 2.22 49.57 8.01
N SER A 212 2.89 48.42 7.85
CA SER A 212 4.21 48.34 7.21
C SER A 212 4.17 48.79 5.75
N GLN A 213 3.13 48.38 5.00
CA GLN A 213 2.94 48.80 3.62
C GLN A 213 2.64 50.29 3.50
N GLY A 214 1.81 50.85 4.39
CA GLY A 214 1.56 52.29 4.45
C GLY A 214 2.82 53.11 4.71
N ILE A 215 3.67 52.67 5.64
CA ILE A 215 4.95 53.36 5.95
C ILE A 215 5.91 53.27 4.76
N ARG A 216 5.96 52.15 4.03
CA ARG A 216 6.79 52.00 2.83
C ARG A 216 6.31 52.92 1.70
N ALA A 217 4.99 53.07 1.52
CA ALA A 217 4.42 53.97 0.52
C ALA A 217 4.73 55.45 0.83
N LEU A 218 4.68 55.86 2.11
CA LEU A 218 5.01 57.22 2.54
C LEU A 218 6.51 57.56 2.45
N LYS A 219 7.40 56.57 2.50
CA LYS A 219 8.85 56.76 2.33
C LYS A 219 9.31 56.75 0.86
N ALA A 220 8.42 56.35 -0.06
CA ALA A 220 8.69 56.29 -1.50
C ALA A 220 8.07 57.47 -2.27
N ALA A 221 7.41 58.40 -1.58
CA ALA A 221 6.89 59.68 -2.08
C ALA A 221 7.78 60.83 -1.58
#